data_AF-A0A928IKN7-F1
#
_entry.id   AF-A0A928IKN7-F1
#
_cell.length_a   1.000
_cell.length_b   1.000
_cell.length_c   1.000
_cell.angle_alpha   90.00
_cell.angle_beta   90.00
_cell.angle_gamma   90.00
#
_symmetry.space_group_name_H-M   'P 1'
#
loop_
_entity.id
_entity.type
_entity.pdbx_description
1 polymer ?
#
loop_
_entity_poly.entity_id
_entity_poly.type
_entity_poly.pdbx_seq_one_letter_code
_entity_poly.pdbx_strand_id
1 'polypeptide(L)'
;MRLRFPFGNDRQIRNRDLFEHPYPESMEGTAGMISRAIIDEIIFRNDIEQVIGSYVTLKRAGSNMNGLCPFHSEKTPSFTVFPATKSFYCFGCGAGGDVISFVMRHENLDYVDALEFLAARAGITIPVDGESEKQNGIPRKRVYEMNLAAARFFRDCLYDEKYGKAAMEYLVGKRKLDMATIKHFGIGCSPDNAWMLTNHMKRLGYNDEELSAGFLCGIGKNSGKPYDYFRNRVIFPIIDTTGNVVAFGGRVLDDSKPKYLNTSDTPAFKKSRHLFALNFARKHCEERMILCEGYMDVVALHAAGFENAVATLGTAITSEQARIFAKYTKQVIICYDSDDAGQTAANKAIRLLSEVGIDVRVLRLEGAKDPDEYIKKFGADAFGRVLDAGVTGFDFKLGNIIKKYNLAVSEDVIKASAEVSQLIAYTNSEVERELCIRKAVDILKVPFEAMKNDVERIRRGLLREMKKKQSEAAQMSVKNLDDRVNTDASRNVRGSRAEETLLGLMLIFDEFRHEAATGKIGLSSEDFVTAFGKRVFDSLCRLELDEQGFSKSLLGLDFNADELGRIERIELERRSLARNDREVFLASIAALKKEKATVNSENDPFADLRLKQELNKRAKENKNT
;
A
#
# COMPACT_ATOMS: atom_id res chain seq x y z
N MET A 1 61.80 -26.20 45.01
CA MET A 1 61.69 -25.69 46.39
C MET A 1 60.28 -26.01 46.88
N ARG A 2 60.16 -26.82 47.93
CA ARG A 2 58.88 -27.21 48.56
C ARG A 2 58.15 -25.98 49.08
N LEU A 3 56.81 -26.02 49.11
CA LEU A 3 56.01 -25.74 50.31
C LEU A 3 54.58 -26.26 50.13
N ARG A 4 53.99 -26.74 51.23
CA ARG A 4 52.76 -27.54 51.36
C ARG A 4 51.83 -26.82 52.36
N PHE A 5 50.53 -26.78 52.03
CA PHE A 5 49.30 -26.69 52.87
C PHE A 5 49.03 -25.43 53.73
N PRO A 6 47.76 -25.13 54.18
CA PRO A 6 46.54 -25.96 54.22
C PRO A 6 45.18 -25.30 53.82
N PHE A 7 44.12 -26.11 53.98
CA PHE A 7 42.68 -25.99 53.71
C PHE A 7 41.87 -25.01 54.59
N GLY A 8 40.71 -24.56 54.04
CA GLY A 8 39.41 -24.27 54.72
C GLY A 8 39.25 -22.89 55.38
N ASN A 9 38.12 -22.18 55.37
CA ASN A 9 36.75 -22.47 54.95
C ASN A 9 35.94 -21.13 54.83
N ASP A 10 34.80 -21.21 54.16
CA ASP A 10 33.60 -20.34 54.26
C ASP A 10 33.59 -18.91 53.69
N ARG A 11 33.01 -18.78 52.49
CA ARG A 11 31.92 -17.83 52.22
C ARG A 11 31.08 -18.32 51.04
N GLN A 12 29.78 -18.50 51.29
CA GLN A 12 28.75 -18.73 50.29
C GLN A 12 28.87 -17.72 49.14
N ILE A 13 29.21 -18.20 47.95
CA ILE A 13 28.94 -17.49 46.70
C ILE A 13 27.84 -18.28 46.02
N ARG A 14 26.64 -17.68 45.99
CA ARG A 14 25.54 -18.15 45.15
C ARG A 14 26.03 -18.12 43.71
N ASN A 15 26.08 -19.27 43.04
CA ASN A 15 26.22 -19.35 41.58
C ASN A 15 24.98 -18.74 40.92
N ARG A 16 24.93 -17.40 40.87
CA ARG A 16 24.41 -16.66 39.72
C ARG A 16 25.67 -16.31 38.95
N ASP A 17 25.77 -16.80 37.72
CA ASP A 17 26.70 -16.39 36.64
C ASP A 17 27.13 -17.62 35.83
N LEU A 18 26.16 -18.31 35.22
CA LEU A 18 26.38 -19.29 34.13
C LEU A 18 25.12 -19.39 33.26
N PHE A 19 24.65 -18.25 32.76
CA PHE A 19 23.80 -18.16 31.56
C PHE A 19 24.07 -16.79 30.94
N GLU A 20 25.19 -16.67 30.23
CA GLU A 20 25.40 -15.53 29.32
C GLU A 20 24.35 -15.64 28.21
N HIS A 21 23.46 -14.64 28.17
CA HIS A 21 22.41 -14.48 27.18
C HIS A 21 23.05 -14.30 25.79
N PRO A 22 22.71 -15.11 24.76
CA PRO A 22 23.36 -15.01 23.45
C PRO A 22 22.79 -13.88 22.56
N TYR A 23 22.08 -12.91 23.12
CA TYR A 23 21.51 -11.78 22.38
C TYR A 23 22.25 -10.49 22.74
N PRO A 24 22.76 -9.72 21.77
CA PRO A 24 23.49 -8.49 22.04
C PRO A 24 22.61 -7.47 22.78
N GLU A 25 23.19 -6.77 23.78
CA GLU A 25 22.60 -5.65 24.54
C GLU A 25 22.34 -4.38 23.69
N SER A 26 21.95 -4.52 22.43
CA SER A 26 21.69 -3.39 21.52
C SER A 26 20.33 -3.46 20.81
N MET A 27 19.34 -4.09 21.44
CA MET A 27 17.94 -4.02 21.03
C MET A 27 17.00 -3.85 22.23
N GLU A 28 17.12 -2.73 22.94
CA GLU A 28 15.97 -2.15 23.65
C GLU A 28 15.01 -1.58 22.59
N GLY A 29 14.25 -2.47 21.97
CA GLY A 29 13.30 -2.16 20.92
C GLY A 29 11.87 -2.45 21.35
N THR A 30 11.03 -1.41 21.32
CA THR A 30 9.59 -1.48 20.98
C THR A 30 8.59 -2.04 22.01
N ALA A 31 8.90 -2.04 23.31
CA ALA A 31 7.90 -2.29 24.36
C ALA A 31 7.34 -0.95 24.90
N GLY A 32 6.34 -0.36 24.25
CA GLY A 32 5.65 0.81 24.82
C GLY A 32 4.89 1.70 23.84
N MET A 33 3.79 1.21 23.24
CA MET A 33 2.91 2.07 22.42
C MET A 33 1.47 2.11 22.92
N ILE A 34 0.88 0.97 23.29
CA ILE A 34 -0.42 0.88 23.97
C ILE A 34 -0.29 -0.35 24.86
N SER A 35 -0.57 -0.23 26.17
CA SER A 35 -0.40 -1.38 27.08
C SER A 35 -1.22 -2.57 26.59
N ARG A 36 -0.72 -3.81 26.77
CA ARG A 36 -1.45 -5.03 26.40
C ARG A 36 -2.85 -5.01 27.00
N ALA A 37 -2.99 -4.57 28.25
CA ALA A 37 -4.28 -4.45 28.93
C ALA A 37 -5.28 -3.58 28.16
N ILE A 38 -4.83 -2.49 27.53
CA ILE A 38 -5.68 -1.61 26.72
C ILE A 38 -6.01 -2.27 25.37
N ILE A 39 -5.05 -2.93 24.73
CA ILE A 39 -5.29 -3.65 23.47
C ILE A 39 -6.30 -4.79 23.69
N ASP A 40 -6.11 -5.57 24.75
CA ASP A 40 -7.00 -6.66 25.15
C ASP A 40 -8.41 -6.12 25.48
N GLU A 41 -8.52 -4.96 26.14
CA GLU A 41 -9.81 -4.29 26.39
C GLU A 41 -10.48 -3.78 25.10
N ILE A 42 -9.69 -3.21 24.17
CA ILE A 42 -10.17 -2.78 22.85
C ILE A 42 -10.74 -3.99 22.09
N ILE A 43 -10.02 -5.10 22.05
CA ILE A 43 -10.46 -6.33 21.39
C ILE A 43 -11.69 -6.92 22.10
N PHE A 44 -11.70 -6.91 23.43
CA PHE A 44 -12.80 -7.44 24.22
C PHE A 44 -14.11 -6.69 23.97
N ARG A 45 -14.07 -5.36 23.87
CA ARG A 45 -15.26 -4.53 23.57
C ARG A 45 -15.67 -4.53 22.10
N ASN A 46 -14.77 -4.96 21.21
CA ASN A 46 -15.03 -5.04 19.78
C ASN A 46 -15.14 -6.51 19.36
N ASP A 47 -16.27 -7.11 19.69
CA ASP A 47 -16.58 -8.48 19.27
C ASP A 47 -16.46 -8.62 17.74
N ILE A 48 -15.68 -9.62 17.29
CA ILE A 48 -15.33 -9.76 15.88
C ILE A 48 -16.56 -10.04 15.01
N GLU A 49 -17.55 -10.80 15.51
CA GLU A 49 -18.77 -11.07 14.75
C GLU A 49 -19.59 -9.79 14.58
N GLN A 50 -19.72 -8.98 15.63
CA GLN A 50 -20.47 -7.73 15.60
C GLN A 50 -19.79 -6.67 14.73
N VAL A 51 -18.47 -6.52 14.85
CA VAL A 51 -17.72 -5.56 14.04
C VAL A 51 -17.82 -5.95 12.57
N ILE A 52 -17.45 -7.17 12.21
CA ILE A 52 -17.50 -7.62 10.81
C ILE A 52 -18.95 -7.62 10.29
N GLY A 53 -19.91 -8.06 11.09
CA GLY A 53 -21.33 -8.07 10.75
C GLY A 53 -21.92 -6.69 10.44
N SER A 54 -21.29 -5.62 10.91
CA SER A 54 -21.66 -4.24 10.54
C SER A 54 -21.22 -3.83 9.12
N TYR A 55 -20.27 -4.56 8.53
CA TYR A 55 -19.76 -4.30 7.18
C TYR A 55 -20.27 -5.30 6.14
N VAL A 56 -20.42 -6.58 6.53
CA VAL A 56 -20.82 -7.65 5.61
C VAL A 56 -21.87 -8.55 6.22
N THR A 57 -22.80 -9.03 5.38
CA THR A 57 -23.79 -10.00 5.81
C THR A 57 -23.14 -11.37 6.06
N LEU A 58 -23.14 -11.79 7.32
CA LEU A 58 -22.66 -13.11 7.74
C LEU A 58 -23.83 -14.08 7.96
N LYS A 59 -23.66 -15.33 7.54
CA LYS A 59 -24.59 -16.43 7.78
C LYS A 59 -23.93 -17.52 8.61
N ARG A 60 -24.64 -18.06 9.58
CA ARG A 60 -24.12 -19.12 10.45
C ARG A 60 -23.89 -20.42 9.66
N ALA A 61 -22.71 -21.01 9.83
CA ALA A 61 -22.27 -22.25 9.22
C ALA A 61 -21.58 -23.12 10.29
N GLY A 62 -22.36 -23.92 11.02
CA GLY A 62 -21.89 -24.66 12.19
C GLY A 62 -21.48 -23.70 13.31
N SER A 63 -20.26 -23.88 13.85
CA SER A 63 -19.66 -23.00 14.86
C SER A 63 -19.09 -21.69 14.27
N ASN A 64 -19.01 -21.58 12.95
CA ASN A 64 -18.39 -20.46 12.25
C ASN A 64 -19.46 -19.61 11.55
N MET A 65 -19.04 -18.47 11.00
CA MET A 65 -19.90 -17.56 10.23
C MET A 65 -19.29 -17.33 8.85
N ASN A 66 -20.09 -17.42 7.78
CA ASN A 66 -19.62 -17.29 6.40
C ASN A 66 -20.30 -16.12 5.68
N GLY A 67 -19.58 -15.42 4.81
CA GLY A 67 -20.08 -14.31 4.01
C GLY A 67 -19.28 -14.12 2.71
N LEU A 68 -19.71 -13.14 1.91
CA LEU A 68 -18.90 -12.64 0.80
C LEU A 68 -17.77 -11.79 1.37
N CYS A 69 -16.57 -11.96 0.82
CA CYS A 69 -15.40 -11.22 1.25
C CYS A 69 -15.54 -9.73 0.92
N PRO A 70 -15.34 -8.82 1.90
CA PRO A 70 -15.32 -7.38 1.61
C PRO A 70 -14.05 -6.92 0.89
N PHE A 71 -13.02 -7.77 0.83
CA PHE A 71 -11.68 -7.40 0.33
C PHE A 71 -11.44 -7.77 -1.13
N HIS A 72 -12.31 -8.60 -1.73
CA HIS A 72 -12.23 -8.94 -3.14
C HIS A 72 -13.61 -9.29 -3.70
N SER A 73 -13.80 -9.09 -5.00
CA SER A 73 -15.10 -9.37 -5.64
C SER A 73 -15.27 -10.85 -5.90
N GLU A 74 -16.29 -11.47 -5.31
CA GLU A 74 -16.64 -12.87 -5.50
C GLU A 74 -18.16 -13.09 -5.54
N LYS A 75 -18.59 -14.23 -6.12
CA LYS A 75 -20.00 -14.63 -6.18
C LYS A 75 -20.36 -15.72 -5.17
N THR A 76 -19.37 -16.47 -4.71
CA THR A 76 -19.52 -17.57 -3.75
C THR A 76 -18.84 -17.16 -2.45
N PRO A 77 -19.48 -17.33 -1.28
CA PRO A 77 -18.86 -17.00 0.01
C PRO A 77 -17.53 -17.73 0.23
N SER A 78 -16.42 -17.00 0.36
CA SER A 78 -15.13 -17.56 0.80
C SER A 78 -14.61 -16.93 2.10
N PHE A 79 -15.35 -15.98 2.67
CA PHE A 79 -14.99 -15.29 3.89
C PHE A 79 -15.59 -15.99 5.11
N THR A 80 -14.75 -16.46 6.02
CA THR A 80 -15.15 -17.15 7.25
C THR A 80 -14.66 -16.40 8.47
N VAL A 81 -15.55 -16.17 9.43
CA VAL A 81 -15.24 -15.70 10.79
C VAL A 81 -15.29 -16.89 11.73
N PHE A 82 -14.27 -16.99 12.59
CA PHE A 82 -14.08 -18.03 13.59
C PHE A 82 -14.22 -17.41 15.00
N PRO A 83 -15.43 -17.43 15.59
CA PRO A 83 -15.67 -16.80 16.89
C PRO A 83 -14.82 -17.39 18.01
N ALA A 84 -14.61 -18.71 18.00
CA ALA A 84 -13.83 -19.42 19.02
C ALA A 84 -12.38 -18.94 19.10
N THR A 85 -11.77 -18.59 17.96
CA THR A 85 -10.40 -18.07 17.89
C THR A 85 -10.35 -16.55 17.76
N LYS A 86 -11.52 -15.88 17.77
CA LYS A 86 -11.68 -14.44 17.53
C LYS A 86 -10.93 -13.95 16.28
N SER A 87 -10.96 -14.75 15.21
CA SER A 87 -10.25 -14.46 13.96
C SER A 87 -11.14 -14.62 12.74
N PHE A 88 -10.67 -14.17 11.58
CA PHE A 88 -11.30 -14.40 10.29
C PHE A 88 -10.26 -14.85 9.27
N TYR A 89 -10.72 -15.55 8.23
CA TYR A 89 -9.92 -15.88 7.07
C TYR A 89 -10.77 -15.93 5.81
N CYS A 90 -10.25 -15.39 4.71
CA CYS A 90 -10.83 -15.48 3.39
C CYS A 90 -10.06 -16.51 2.56
N PHE A 91 -10.70 -17.61 2.22
CA PHE A 91 -10.12 -18.67 1.40
C PHE A 91 -9.97 -18.29 -0.08
N GLY A 92 -10.60 -17.19 -0.53
CA GLY A 92 -10.47 -16.66 -1.88
C GLY A 92 -9.23 -15.79 -2.08
N CYS A 93 -9.04 -14.78 -1.22
CA CYS A 93 -7.96 -13.79 -1.37
C CYS A 93 -6.84 -13.89 -0.32
N GLY A 94 -6.97 -14.76 0.70
CA GLY A 94 -5.97 -14.96 1.74
C GLY A 94 -5.95 -13.89 2.84
N ALA A 95 -6.86 -12.91 2.80
CA ALA A 95 -7.01 -11.93 3.87
C ALA A 95 -7.45 -12.65 5.16
N GLY A 96 -6.74 -12.40 6.26
CA GLY A 96 -7.04 -12.99 7.55
C GLY A 96 -6.40 -12.24 8.71
N GLY A 97 -6.83 -12.59 9.91
CA GLY A 97 -6.34 -12.01 11.17
C GLY A 97 -7.47 -11.80 12.17
N ASP A 98 -7.28 -10.89 13.11
CA ASP A 98 -8.25 -10.53 14.14
C ASP A 98 -9.11 -9.31 13.75
N VAL A 99 -9.90 -8.80 14.71
CA VAL A 99 -10.75 -7.61 14.50
C VAL A 99 -9.94 -6.36 14.12
N ILE A 100 -8.71 -6.22 14.63
CA ILE A 100 -7.82 -5.10 14.28
C ILE A 100 -7.38 -5.25 12.83
N SER A 101 -6.89 -6.43 12.46
CA SER A 101 -6.49 -6.77 11.09
C SER A 101 -7.63 -6.56 10.08
N PHE A 102 -8.87 -6.86 10.48
CA PHE A 102 -10.05 -6.59 9.67
C PHE A 102 -10.22 -5.09 9.41
N VAL A 103 -10.20 -4.27 10.46
CA VAL A 103 -10.34 -2.81 10.37
C VAL A 103 -9.18 -2.19 9.58
N MET A 104 -7.94 -2.62 9.83
CA MET A 104 -6.77 -2.19 9.05
C MET A 104 -7.02 -2.37 7.55
N ARG A 105 -7.55 -3.53 7.14
CA ARG A 105 -7.83 -3.82 5.73
C ARG A 105 -9.02 -3.05 5.19
N HIS A 106 -10.12 -3.04 5.94
CA HIS A 106 -11.39 -2.45 5.50
C HIS A 106 -11.29 -0.93 5.39
N GLU A 107 -10.82 -0.30 6.46
CA GLU A 107 -10.68 1.15 6.58
C GLU A 107 -9.36 1.66 5.98
N ASN A 108 -8.45 0.76 5.58
CA ASN A 108 -7.10 1.10 5.09
C ASN A 108 -6.34 1.97 6.09
N LEU A 109 -6.28 1.47 7.32
CA LEU A 109 -5.60 2.07 8.45
C LEU A 109 -4.35 1.25 8.77
N ASP A 110 -3.29 1.93 9.22
CA ASP A 110 -2.16 1.27 9.85
C ASP A 110 -2.56 0.74 11.25
N TYR A 111 -1.76 -0.12 11.88
CA TYR A 111 -2.16 -0.83 13.10
C TYR A 111 -2.60 0.10 14.24
N VAL A 112 -1.86 1.19 14.46
CA VAL A 112 -2.19 2.19 15.49
C VAL A 112 -3.49 2.93 15.15
N ASP A 113 -3.64 3.40 13.91
CA ASP A 113 -4.87 4.05 13.44
C ASP A 113 -6.10 3.11 13.60
N ALA A 114 -5.94 1.81 13.35
CA ALA A 114 -6.99 0.82 13.53
C ALA A 114 -7.33 0.58 15.01
N LEU A 115 -6.34 0.60 15.90
CA LEU A 115 -6.55 0.57 17.35
C LEU A 115 -7.29 1.82 17.84
N GLU A 116 -6.91 3.01 17.36
CA GLU A 116 -7.60 4.27 17.69
C GLU A 116 -9.06 4.26 17.20
N PHE A 117 -9.29 3.76 15.98
CA PHE A 117 -10.63 3.60 15.43
C PHE A 117 -11.50 2.68 16.31
N LEU A 118 -10.96 1.51 16.70
CA LEU A 118 -11.67 0.54 17.54
C LEU A 118 -11.85 1.04 18.98
N ALA A 119 -10.88 1.78 19.52
CA ALA A 119 -10.97 2.39 20.83
C ALA A 119 -12.05 3.47 20.87
N ALA A 120 -12.10 4.35 19.86
CA ALA A 120 -13.14 5.36 19.72
C ALA A 120 -14.53 4.73 19.61
N ARG A 121 -14.67 3.64 18.84
CA ARG A 121 -15.91 2.86 18.73
C ARG A 121 -16.36 2.28 20.08
N ALA A 122 -15.41 1.86 20.92
CA ALA A 122 -15.67 1.26 22.23
C ALA A 122 -15.71 2.26 23.40
N GLY A 123 -15.54 3.56 23.13
CA GLY A 123 -15.45 4.61 24.16
C GLY A 123 -14.22 4.49 25.06
N ILE A 124 -13.15 3.87 24.57
CA ILE A 124 -11.87 3.68 25.28
C ILE A 124 -10.94 4.84 24.91
N THR A 125 -10.33 5.47 25.92
CA THR A 125 -9.29 6.48 25.70
C THR A 125 -7.93 5.80 25.70
N ILE A 126 -7.18 5.89 24.60
CA ILE A 126 -5.80 5.42 24.54
C ILE A 126 -4.89 6.50 25.14
N PRO A 127 -4.10 6.21 26.18
CA PRO A 127 -3.07 7.12 26.68
C PRO A 127 -2.05 7.37 25.56
N VAL A 128 -1.83 8.63 25.23
CA VAL A 128 -0.87 9.03 24.18
C VAL A 128 0.52 9.06 24.79
N ASP A 129 1.11 7.89 25.02
CA ASP A 129 2.54 7.79 25.28
C ASP A 129 3.25 7.77 23.93
N GLY A 130 3.59 8.98 23.46
CA GLY A 130 3.99 9.23 22.09
C GLY A 130 5.39 8.75 21.77
N GLU A 131 5.52 7.84 20.80
CA GLU A 131 6.74 7.63 19.99
C GLU A 131 6.51 6.89 18.65
N SER A 132 5.29 6.50 18.28
CA SER A 132 4.99 5.88 16.97
C SER A 132 4.74 6.92 15.89
N GLU A 133 5.11 6.59 14.64
CA GLU A 133 5.10 7.46 13.45
C GLU A 133 6.28 8.44 13.33
N LYS A 134 7.42 8.11 13.91
CA LYS A 134 8.65 8.86 13.68
C LYS A 134 9.29 8.46 12.34
N GLN A 135 8.94 9.13 11.24
CA GLN A 135 9.88 9.24 10.11
C GLN A 135 10.80 10.43 10.42
N ASN A 136 12.08 10.18 10.68
CA ASN A 136 13.03 11.16 11.25
C ASN A 136 12.66 11.69 12.64
N GLY A 137 12.03 10.89 13.52
CA GLY A 137 11.80 11.33 14.90
C GLY A 137 10.49 12.10 15.17
N ILE A 138 9.66 12.37 14.14
CA ILE A 138 8.52 13.31 14.26
C ILE A 138 7.17 12.61 14.03
N PRO A 139 6.25 12.60 15.02
CA PRO A 139 4.94 11.93 14.91
C PRO A 139 4.01 12.54 13.85
N ARG A 140 3.13 11.72 13.26
CA ARG A 140 2.10 12.16 12.28
C ARG A 140 1.25 13.31 12.77
N LYS A 141 0.76 13.22 14.01
CA LYS A 141 -0.06 14.24 14.66
C LYS A 141 0.66 15.60 14.66
N ARG A 142 1.97 15.59 14.91
CA ARG A 142 2.80 16.80 14.87
C ARG A 142 2.86 17.40 13.47
N VAL A 143 2.95 16.55 12.44
CA VAL A 143 2.87 16.99 11.05
C VAL A 143 1.50 17.58 10.69
N TYR A 144 0.40 17.01 11.19
CA TYR A 144 -0.94 17.59 11.02
C TYR A 144 -1.07 18.98 11.65
N GLU A 145 -0.56 19.16 12.87
CA GLU A 145 -0.54 20.47 13.55
C GLU A 145 0.27 21.50 12.75
N MET A 146 1.47 21.12 12.29
CA MET A 146 2.32 21.98 11.46
C MET A 146 1.64 22.37 10.15
N ASN A 147 1.05 21.41 9.45
CA ASN A 147 0.37 21.65 8.19
C ASN A 147 -0.86 22.53 8.39
N LEU A 148 -1.64 22.33 9.45
CA LEU A 148 -2.78 23.20 9.74
C LEU A 148 -2.33 24.65 10.01
N ALA A 149 -1.26 24.83 10.78
CA ALA A 149 -0.68 26.17 11.02
C ALA A 149 -0.16 26.81 9.72
N ALA A 150 0.55 26.05 8.87
CA ALA A 150 1.01 26.52 7.57
C ALA A 150 -0.14 26.88 6.63
N ALA A 151 -1.22 26.07 6.60
CA ALA A 151 -2.41 26.35 5.79
C ALA A 151 -3.07 27.68 6.20
N ARG A 152 -3.19 27.94 7.52
CA ARG A 152 -3.69 29.22 8.04
C ARG A 152 -2.78 30.37 7.64
N PHE A 153 -1.46 30.21 7.76
CA PHE A 153 -0.49 31.22 7.32
C PHE A 153 -0.65 31.55 5.82
N PHE A 154 -0.72 30.54 4.95
CA PHE A 154 -0.88 30.76 3.51
C PHE A 154 -2.23 31.40 3.15
N ARG A 155 -3.29 31.00 3.84
CA ARG A 155 -4.61 31.65 3.72
C ARG A 155 -4.48 33.13 4.07
N ASP A 156 -3.90 33.46 5.22
CA ASP A 156 -3.82 34.84 5.68
C ASP A 156 -2.95 35.69 4.74
N CYS A 157 -1.87 35.13 4.19
CA CYS A 157 -1.07 35.78 3.15
C CYS A 157 -1.88 36.09 1.87
N LEU A 158 -2.84 35.23 1.50
CA LEU A 158 -3.67 35.46 0.31
C LEU A 158 -4.61 36.66 0.47
N TYR A 159 -5.07 36.92 1.70
CA TYR A 159 -5.95 38.05 2.00
C TYR A 159 -5.20 39.33 2.41
N ASP A 160 -3.89 39.25 2.59
CA ASP A 160 -3.04 40.40 2.82
C ASP A 160 -2.77 41.16 1.50
N GLU A 161 -2.95 42.48 1.51
CA GLU A 161 -2.82 43.29 0.29
C GLU A 161 -1.40 43.28 -0.28
N LYS A 162 -0.38 43.20 0.57
CA LYS A 162 1.02 43.23 0.15
C LYS A 162 1.45 41.90 -0.47
N TYR A 163 1.00 40.78 0.11
CA TYR A 163 1.46 39.45 -0.30
C TYR A 163 0.51 38.76 -1.29
N GLY A 164 -0.80 38.94 -1.11
CA GLY A 164 -1.83 38.19 -1.82
C GLY A 164 -2.29 38.78 -3.14
N LYS A 165 -2.00 40.07 -3.43
CA LYS A 165 -2.53 40.78 -4.61
C LYS A 165 -2.36 40.02 -5.93
N ALA A 166 -1.15 39.57 -6.23
CA ALA A 166 -0.86 38.84 -7.47
C ALA A 166 -1.56 37.47 -7.52
N ALA A 167 -1.63 36.77 -6.39
CA ALA A 167 -2.35 35.50 -6.30
C ALA A 167 -3.86 35.68 -6.49
N MET A 168 -4.43 36.73 -5.90
CA MET A 168 -5.85 37.04 -6.01
C MET A 168 -6.23 37.50 -7.43
N GLU A 169 -5.38 38.31 -8.07
CA GLU A 169 -5.55 38.68 -9.49
C GLU A 169 -5.48 37.44 -10.39
N TYR A 170 -4.59 36.49 -10.11
CA TYR A 170 -4.55 35.23 -10.83
C TYR A 170 -5.81 34.38 -10.61
N LEU A 171 -6.27 34.20 -9.37
CA LEU A 171 -7.42 33.34 -9.02
C LEU A 171 -8.75 33.94 -9.50
N VAL A 172 -9.01 35.21 -9.20
CA VAL A 172 -10.27 35.89 -9.51
C VAL A 172 -10.20 36.54 -10.89
N GLY A 173 -9.15 37.29 -11.18
CA GLY A 173 -9.01 38.04 -12.43
C GLY A 173 -8.84 37.12 -13.65
N LYS A 174 -7.85 36.22 -13.60
CA LYS A 174 -7.52 35.32 -14.72
C LYS A 174 -8.31 34.02 -14.69
N ARG A 175 -8.40 33.36 -13.53
CA ARG A 175 -9.09 32.07 -13.40
C ARG A 175 -10.59 32.19 -13.15
N LYS A 176 -11.11 33.39 -12.87
CA LYS A 176 -12.56 33.66 -12.69
C LYS A 176 -13.19 32.82 -11.57
N LEU A 177 -12.40 32.44 -10.56
CA LEU A 177 -12.93 31.77 -9.38
C LEU A 177 -13.61 32.79 -8.47
N ASP A 178 -14.74 32.41 -7.88
CA ASP A 178 -15.38 33.21 -6.85
C ASP A 178 -14.73 33.00 -5.47
N MET A 179 -15.05 33.90 -4.54
CA MET A 179 -14.47 33.84 -3.19
C MET A 179 -14.98 32.64 -2.38
N ALA A 180 -16.16 32.12 -2.71
CA ALA A 180 -16.72 30.95 -2.04
C ALA A 180 -15.90 29.69 -2.38
N THR A 181 -15.57 29.48 -3.65
CA THR A 181 -14.71 28.41 -4.14
C THR A 181 -13.31 28.49 -3.53
N ILE A 182 -12.71 29.69 -3.53
CA ILE A 182 -11.37 29.90 -2.93
C ILE A 182 -11.37 29.49 -1.45
N LYS A 183 -12.41 29.86 -0.70
CA LYS A 183 -12.58 29.48 0.71
C LYS A 183 -12.86 28.00 0.90
N HIS A 184 -13.72 27.42 0.05
CA HIS A 184 -14.11 26.00 0.12
C HIS A 184 -12.90 25.07 0.03
N PHE A 185 -11.98 25.35 -0.90
CA PHE A 185 -10.74 24.59 -1.07
C PHE A 185 -9.60 25.01 -0.13
N GLY A 186 -9.81 26.04 0.70
CA GLY A 186 -8.77 26.58 1.58
C GLY A 186 -7.55 27.13 0.84
N ILE A 187 -7.74 27.63 -0.39
CA ILE A 187 -6.64 28.13 -1.22
C ILE A 187 -5.95 29.31 -0.51
N GLY A 188 -4.62 29.31 -0.56
CA GLY A 188 -3.75 30.35 0.00
C GLY A 188 -2.68 30.81 -0.98
N CYS A 189 -1.71 31.59 -0.51
CA CYS A 189 -0.49 31.87 -1.25
C CYS A 189 0.75 31.89 -0.36
N SER A 190 1.89 31.48 -0.92
CA SER A 190 3.19 31.68 -0.32
C SER A 190 3.80 32.99 -0.85
N PRO A 191 4.22 33.92 0.01
CA PRO A 191 4.92 35.14 -0.40
C PRO A 191 6.17 34.85 -1.25
N ASP A 192 6.60 35.83 -2.05
CA ASP A 192 7.92 35.81 -2.69
C ASP A 192 9.02 36.17 -1.67
N ASN A 193 9.21 35.28 -0.70
CA ASN A 193 10.21 35.42 0.36
C ASN A 193 10.71 34.04 0.77
N ALA A 194 12.02 33.92 1.00
CA ALA A 194 12.64 32.63 1.23
C ALA A 194 12.59 32.12 2.68
N TRP A 195 12.01 32.85 3.63
CA TRP A 195 12.05 32.48 5.05
C TRP A 195 10.82 32.95 5.84
N MET A 196 9.78 33.47 5.18
CA MET A 196 8.63 34.03 5.87
C MET A 196 7.80 32.95 6.59
N LEU A 197 7.52 31.83 5.92
CA LEU A 197 6.83 30.70 6.53
C LEU A 197 7.70 30.11 7.64
N THR A 198 8.96 29.80 7.35
CA THR A 198 9.89 29.21 8.33
C THR A 198 9.98 30.07 9.59
N ASN A 199 10.16 31.38 9.47
CA ASN A 199 10.23 32.28 10.62
C ASN A 199 8.90 32.36 11.38
N HIS A 200 7.76 32.31 10.68
CA HIS A 200 6.45 32.25 11.31
C HIS A 200 6.28 30.97 12.13
N MET A 201 6.61 29.82 11.54
CA MET A 201 6.50 28.51 12.18
C MET A 201 7.46 28.38 13.38
N LYS A 202 8.68 28.92 13.28
CA LYS A 202 9.62 28.98 14.41
C LYS A 202 9.09 29.76 15.61
N ARG A 203 8.38 30.87 15.36
CA ARG A 203 7.71 31.62 16.44
C ARG A 203 6.57 30.85 17.09
N LEU A 204 5.98 29.88 16.40
CA LEU A 204 4.99 28.95 16.95
C LEU A 204 5.63 27.76 17.70
N GLY A 205 6.96 27.71 17.77
CA GLY A 205 7.69 26.68 18.51
C GLY A 205 8.09 25.44 17.71
N TYR A 206 8.00 25.48 16.37
CA TYR A 206 8.48 24.39 15.51
C TYR A 206 9.96 24.57 15.16
N ASN A 207 10.73 23.48 15.15
CA ASN A 207 12.14 23.48 14.81
C ASN A 207 12.42 23.13 13.33
N ASP A 208 13.68 23.28 12.88
CA ASP A 208 14.05 23.07 11.47
C ASP A 208 13.90 21.60 11.01
N GLU A 209 14.10 20.64 11.91
CA GLU A 209 13.95 19.20 11.64
C GLU A 209 12.48 18.85 11.42
N GLU A 210 11.61 19.34 12.31
CA GLU A 210 10.14 19.23 12.20
C GLU A 210 9.63 19.77 10.87
N LEU A 211 10.00 21.01 10.54
CA LEU A 211 9.57 21.67 9.31
C LEU A 211 10.13 20.99 8.04
N SER A 212 11.32 20.39 8.14
CA SER A 212 11.91 19.63 7.03
C SER A 212 11.18 18.31 6.79
N ALA A 213 10.82 17.58 7.85
CA ALA A 213 10.05 16.34 7.72
C ALA A 213 8.63 16.58 7.19
N GLY A 214 8.03 17.73 7.51
CA GLY A 214 6.74 18.17 6.96
C GLY A 214 6.82 18.76 5.55
N PHE A 215 8.01 18.85 4.94
CA PHE A 215 8.23 19.51 3.65
C PHE A 215 7.80 21.00 3.62
N LEU A 216 7.89 21.70 4.74
CA LEU A 216 7.60 23.14 4.84
C LEU A 216 8.89 23.98 4.71
N CYS A 217 10.03 23.41 5.13
CA CYS A 217 11.34 24.05 5.10
C CYS A 217 12.40 23.11 4.49
N GLY A 218 13.28 23.63 3.64
CA GLY A 218 14.49 22.94 3.17
C GLY A 218 15.75 23.55 3.78
N ILE A 219 16.85 22.80 3.83
CA ILE A 219 18.16 23.31 4.27
C ILE A 219 19.06 23.51 3.05
N GLY A 220 19.60 24.72 2.88
CA GLY A 220 20.50 25.04 1.78
C GLY A 220 21.81 24.27 1.89
N LYS A 221 22.13 23.44 0.88
CA LYS A 221 23.32 22.56 0.90
C LYS A 221 24.64 23.29 1.18
N ASN A 222 24.79 24.52 0.70
CA ASN A 222 26.02 25.30 0.83
C ASN A 222 25.98 26.29 2.00
N SER A 223 24.80 26.83 2.32
CA SER A 223 24.66 27.87 3.33
C SER A 223 24.33 27.32 4.72
N GLY A 224 23.83 26.09 4.80
CA GLY A 224 23.23 25.52 6.02
C GLY A 224 21.98 26.28 6.49
N LYS A 225 21.51 27.28 5.73
CA LYS A 225 20.39 28.13 6.15
C LYS A 225 19.05 27.50 5.74
N PRO A 226 18.04 27.56 6.62
CA PRO A 226 16.70 27.11 6.29
C PRO A 226 16.05 28.05 5.26
N TYR A 227 15.20 27.48 4.41
CA TYR A 227 14.42 28.22 3.43
C TYR A 227 13.05 27.59 3.17
N ASP A 228 12.07 28.41 2.79
CA ASP A 228 10.72 27.97 2.47
C ASP A 228 10.72 27.19 1.14
N TYR A 229 10.16 25.96 1.13
CA TYR A 229 10.00 25.18 -0.10
C TYR A 229 9.05 25.86 -1.09
N PHE A 230 7.94 26.41 -0.57
CA PHE A 230 6.95 27.13 -1.35
C PHE A 230 7.25 28.63 -1.32
N ARG A 231 7.50 29.22 -2.50
CA ARG A 231 7.78 30.65 -2.68
C ARG A 231 7.10 31.16 -3.93
N ASN A 232 6.49 32.33 -3.85
CA ASN A 232 5.79 32.99 -4.96
C ASN A 232 4.78 32.07 -5.68
N ARG A 233 3.92 31.39 -4.90
CA ARG A 233 3.00 30.36 -5.38
C ARG A 233 1.60 30.56 -4.82
N VAL A 234 0.59 30.24 -5.63
CA VAL A 234 -0.74 29.85 -5.13
C VAL A 234 -0.62 28.48 -4.48
N ILE A 235 -1.19 28.33 -3.29
CA ILE A 235 -1.12 27.10 -2.49
C ILE A 235 -2.48 26.43 -2.45
N PHE A 236 -2.48 25.13 -2.75
CA PHE A 236 -3.62 24.22 -2.70
C PHE A 236 -3.37 23.21 -1.58
N PRO A 237 -4.05 23.32 -0.43
CA PRO A 237 -3.96 22.31 0.62
C PRO A 237 -4.49 20.96 0.12
N ILE A 238 -3.80 19.88 0.47
CA ILE A 238 -4.26 18.51 0.25
C ILE A 238 -4.84 18.03 1.58
N ILE A 239 -6.13 17.73 1.57
CA ILE A 239 -6.91 17.36 2.76
C ILE A 239 -7.32 15.90 2.63
N ASP A 240 -7.04 15.10 3.66
CA ASP A 240 -7.45 13.70 3.68
C ASP A 240 -8.97 13.53 3.93
N THR A 241 -9.45 12.30 3.88
CA THR A 241 -10.87 11.97 4.11
C THR A 241 -11.32 12.15 5.56
N THR A 242 -10.40 12.37 6.50
CA THR A 242 -10.71 12.68 7.90
C THR A 242 -10.74 14.18 8.19
N GLY A 243 -10.28 15.00 7.23
CA GLY A 243 -10.28 16.45 7.31
C GLY A 243 -8.94 17.06 7.74
N ASN A 244 -7.88 16.26 7.85
CA ASN A 244 -6.54 16.76 8.19
C ASN A 244 -5.84 17.34 6.94
N VAL A 245 -5.12 18.44 7.10
CA VAL A 245 -4.22 18.95 6.06
C VAL A 245 -2.95 18.12 6.07
N VAL A 246 -2.73 17.33 5.03
CA VAL A 246 -1.63 16.35 4.99
C VAL A 246 -0.45 16.79 4.12
N ALA A 247 -0.70 17.67 3.15
CA ALA A 247 0.32 18.15 2.21
C ALA A 247 -0.13 19.42 1.48
N PHE A 248 0.73 19.96 0.61
CA PHE A 248 0.43 21.11 -0.23
C PHE A 248 0.86 20.90 -1.69
N GLY A 249 0.06 21.42 -2.61
CA GLY A 249 0.44 21.71 -3.99
C GLY A 249 0.64 23.21 -4.18
N GLY A 250 1.62 23.61 -4.97
CA GLY A 250 1.99 25.01 -5.16
C GLY A 250 2.22 25.39 -6.62
N ARG A 251 1.47 26.34 -7.15
CA ARG A 251 1.60 26.83 -8.53
C ARG A 251 2.30 28.19 -8.58
N VAL A 252 3.37 28.33 -9.35
CA VAL A 252 4.05 29.62 -9.54
C VAL A 252 3.11 30.68 -10.09
N LEU A 253 3.36 31.94 -9.71
CA LEU A 253 2.65 33.11 -10.24
C LEU A 253 3.35 33.73 -11.45
N ASP A 254 4.63 33.41 -11.63
CA ASP A 254 5.52 33.88 -12.69
C ASP A 254 5.95 32.72 -13.62
N ASP A 255 7.00 32.93 -14.41
CA ASP A 255 7.55 31.95 -15.35
C ASP A 255 8.58 30.99 -14.70
N SER A 256 8.71 30.99 -13.37
CA SER A 256 9.63 30.11 -12.65
C SER A 256 9.26 28.63 -12.82
N LYS A 257 10.28 27.76 -12.83
CA LYS A 257 10.09 26.30 -12.89
C LYS A 257 10.40 25.63 -11.54
N PRO A 258 9.73 24.51 -11.20
CA PRO A 258 8.62 23.89 -11.95
C PRO A 258 7.30 24.66 -11.75
N LYS A 259 6.43 24.59 -12.77
CA LYS A 259 5.11 25.25 -12.78
C LYS A 259 4.25 24.85 -11.57
N TYR A 260 4.28 23.56 -11.23
CA TYR A 260 3.72 23.02 -10.00
C TYR A 260 4.81 22.34 -9.16
N LEU A 261 4.77 22.57 -7.85
CA LEU A 261 5.58 21.89 -6.86
C LEU A 261 4.62 21.21 -5.88
N ASN A 262 4.83 19.93 -5.60
CA ASN A 262 4.04 19.20 -4.63
C ASN A 262 4.93 18.78 -3.47
N THR A 263 4.36 18.76 -2.27
CA THR A 263 4.96 18.10 -1.11
C THR A 263 5.41 16.69 -1.51
N SER A 264 6.67 16.37 -1.16
CA SER A 264 7.18 14.99 -1.22
C SER A 264 6.53 14.14 -0.13
N ASP A 265 6.79 12.83 -0.12
CA ASP A 265 6.28 11.98 0.95
C ASP A 265 6.82 12.45 2.32
N THR A 266 5.92 12.52 3.30
CA THR A 266 6.18 12.89 4.70
C THR A 266 5.69 11.76 5.61
N PRO A 267 5.86 11.83 6.95
CA PRO A 267 5.19 10.90 7.86
C PRO A 267 3.67 10.87 7.64
N ALA A 268 3.05 12.03 7.42
CA ALA A 268 1.60 12.19 7.30
C ALA A 268 1.04 12.05 5.89
N PHE A 269 1.89 11.94 4.87
CA PHE A 269 1.45 11.99 3.48
C PHE A 269 2.26 11.07 2.57
N LYS A 270 1.55 10.23 1.83
CA LYS A 270 2.08 9.44 0.71
C LYS A 270 1.36 9.82 -0.57
N LYS A 271 2.10 10.35 -1.54
CA LYS A 271 1.54 10.82 -2.81
C LYS A 271 0.79 9.72 -3.57
N SER A 272 1.32 8.50 -3.52
CA SER A 272 0.76 7.31 -4.18
C SER A 272 -0.58 6.84 -3.61
N ARG A 273 -1.01 7.36 -2.44
CA ARG A 273 -2.23 6.95 -1.73
C ARG A 273 -3.23 8.08 -1.53
N HIS A 274 -3.00 9.25 -2.11
CA HIS A 274 -3.89 10.40 -1.98
C HIS A 274 -4.32 10.91 -3.36
N LEU A 275 -5.53 11.45 -3.40
CA LEU A 275 -6.12 12.15 -4.53
C LEU A 275 -6.60 13.52 -4.04
N PHE A 276 -6.32 14.56 -4.82
CA PHE A 276 -6.81 15.89 -4.50
C PHE A 276 -8.35 15.93 -4.56
N ALA A 277 -8.96 16.66 -3.62
CA ALA A 277 -10.40 16.85 -3.48
C ALA A 277 -11.23 15.59 -3.16
N LEU A 278 -10.60 14.43 -2.88
CA LEU A 278 -11.34 13.22 -2.52
C LEU A 278 -12.19 13.39 -1.25
N ASN A 279 -11.75 14.23 -0.32
CA ASN A 279 -12.48 14.60 0.89
C ASN A 279 -13.87 15.20 0.59
N PHE A 280 -14.02 15.88 -0.56
CA PHE A 280 -15.28 16.42 -1.07
C PHE A 280 -15.98 15.41 -1.98
N ALA A 281 -15.27 14.92 -3.00
CA ALA A 281 -15.84 14.11 -4.08
C ALA A 281 -16.47 12.81 -3.59
N ARG A 282 -15.97 12.23 -2.49
CA ARG A 282 -16.53 11.01 -1.89
C ARG A 282 -18.02 11.11 -1.50
N LYS A 283 -18.58 12.33 -1.38
CA LYS A 283 -20.00 12.54 -1.06
C LYS A 283 -20.90 12.56 -2.30
N HIS A 284 -20.33 12.63 -3.50
CA HIS A 284 -21.04 12.82 -4.76
C HIS A 284 -20.60 11.81 -5.84
N CYS A 285 -19.95 10.71 -5.44
CA CYS A 285 -19.23 9.80 -6.34
C CYS A 285 -19.94 8.49 -6.68
N GLU A 286 -21.14 8.22 -6.12
CA GLU A 286 -21.78 6.90 -6.22
C GLU A 286 -22.01 6.43 -7.66
N GLU A 287 -22.38 7.35 -8.55
CA GLU A 287 -22.58 7.04 -9.98
C GLU A 287 -21.26 7.02 -10.76
N ARG A 288 -20.45 8.08 -10.63
CA ARG A 288 -19.20 8.27 -11.35
C ARG A 288 -18.28 9.26 -10.66
N MET A 289 -16.98 9.15 -10.90
CA MET A 289 -15.98 10.18 -10.57
C MET A 289 -15.29 10.71 -11.82
N ILE A 290 -14.87 11.97 -11.79
CA ILE A 290 -14.08 12.59 -12.86
C ILE A 290 -12.62 12.63 -12.41
N LEU A 291 -11.72 12.05 -13.18
CA LEU A 291 -10.28 12.04 -12.90
C LEU A 291 -9.56 13.05 -13.80
N CYS A 292 -9.06 14.12 -13.20
CA CYS A 292 -8.31 15.19 -13.84
C CYS A 292 -6.80 15.09 -13.57
N GLU A 293 -6.01 15.84 -14.33
CA GLU A 293 -4.56 15.92 -14.13
C GLU A 293 -4.15 16.94 -13.06
N GLY A 294 -4.82 18.09 -13.01
CA GLY A 294 -4.40 19.23 -12.21
C GLY A 294 -5.40 19.69 -11.16
N TYR A 295 -4.88 20.38 -10.14
CA TYR A 295 -5.69 21.03 -9.09
C TYR A 295 -6.71 22.01 -9.66
N MET A 296 -6.29 22.83 -10.63
CA MET A 296 -7.14 23.86 -11.21
C MET A 296 -8.33 23.29 -11.97
N ASP A 297 -8.16 22.14 -12.63
CA ASP A 297 -9.24 21.49 -13.38
C ASP A 297 -10.32 21.02 -12.41
N VAL A 298 -9.90 20.42 -11.29
CA VAL A 298 -10.80 19.99 -10.22
C VAL A 298 -11.51 21.18 -9.59
N VAL A 299 -10.77 22.24 -9.25
CA VAL A 299 -11.38 23.46 -8.66
C VAL A 299 -12.39 24.09 -9.63
N ALA A 300 -12.08 24.16 -10.92
CA ALA A 300 -12.99 24.69 -11.94
C ALA A 300 -14.24 23.81 -12.11
N LEU A 301 -14.08 22.48 -12.08
CA LEU A 301 -15.18 21.54 -12.17
C LEU A 301 -16.12 21.63 -10.96
N HIS A 302 -15.58 21.70 -9.74
CA HIS A 302 -16.37 21.89 -8.52
C HIS A 302 -17.10 23.23 -8.54
N ALA A 303 -16.43 24.32 -8.97
CA ALA A 303 -17.08 25.62 -9.13
C ALA A 303 -18.22 25.61 -10.16
N ALA A 304 -18.19 24.68 -11.11
CA ALA A 304 -19.23 24.46 -12.10
C ALA A 304 -20.29 23.41 -11.67
N GLY A 305 -20.23 22.90 -10.44
CA GLY A 305 -21.19 21.95 -9.88
C GLY A 305 -20.82 20.47 -10.06
N PHE A 306 -19.66 20.15 -10.63
CA PHE A 306 -19.17 18.78 -10.78
C PHE A 306 -18.28 18.39 -9.58
N GLU A 307 -18.91 18.27 -8.41
CA GLU A 307 -18.24 18.03 -7.12
C GLU A 307 -17.61 16.63 -6.99
N ASN A 308 -17.85 15.74 -7.96
CA ASN A 308 -17.29 14.39 -8.03
C ASN A 308 -15.93 14.32 -8.75
N ALA A 309 -15.29 15.47 -9.02
CA ALA A 309 -13.98 15.54 -9.65
C ALA A 309 -12.82 15.42 -8.63
N VAL A 310 -11.76 14.71 -9.03
CA VAL A 310 -10.52 14.53 -8.26
C VAL A 310 -9.31 14.59 -9.20
N ALA A 311 -8.11 14.82 -8.65
CA ALA A 311 -6.87 14.80 -9.45
C ALA A 311 -5.76 13.98 -8.79
N THR A 312 -4.87 13.45 -9.62
CA THR A 312 -3.59 12.93 -9.14
C THR A 312 -2.67 14.08 -8.72
N LEU A 313 -1.69 13.77 -7.87
CA LEU A 313 -0.84 14.77 -7.22
C LEU A 313 0.48 14.98 -7.99
N GLY A 314 0.36 15.27 -9.28
CA GLY A 314 1.50 15.53 -10.19
C GLY A 314 2.30 14.29 -10.58
N THR A 315 1.67 13.12 -10.54
CA THR A 315 2.23 11.85 -11.03
C THR A 315 1.16 11.09 -11.80
N ALA A 316 1.58 10.19 -12.69
CA ALA A 316 0.65 9.24 -13.28
C ALA A 316 -0.01 8.38 -12.20
N ILE A 317 -1.27 8.02 -12.40
CA ILE A 317 -2.06 7.23 -11.44
C ILE A 317 -1.33 5.93 -11.04
N THR A 318 -1.49 5.56 -9.76
CA THR A 318 -0.91 4.37 -9.14
C THR A 318 -1.95 3.26 -8.96
N SER A 319 -1.49 2.03 -8.72
CA SER A 319 -2.39 0.91 -8.42
C SER A 319 -3.13 1.10 -7.10
N GLU A 320 -2.50 1.76 -6.11
CA GLU A 320 -3.12 2.12 -4.85
C GLU A 320 -4.25 3.14 -5.05
N GLN A 321 -4.04 4.17 -5.87
CA GLN A 321 -5.09 5.12 -6.24
C GLN A 321 -6.23 4.45 -7.01
N ALA A 322 -5.93 3.51 -7.92
CA ALA A 322 -6.98 2.76 -8.60
C ALA A 322 -7.85 1.97 -7.62
N ARG A 323 -7.25 1.30 -6.62
CA ARG A 323 -8.00 0.64 -5.54
C ARG A 323 -8.84 1.62 -4.73
N ILE A 324 -8.35 2.84 -4.49
CA ILE A 324 -9.15 3.89 -3.83
C ILE A 324 -10.41 4.20 -4.65
N PHE A 325 -10.31 4.41 -5.97
CA PHE A 325 -11.49 4.64 -6.81
C PHE A 325 -12.52 3.51 -6.70
N ALA A 326 -12.07 2.25 -6.68
CA ALA A 326 -12.95 1.08 -6.63
C ALA A 326 -13.79 1.01 -5.34
N LYS A 327 -13.37 1.72 -4.28
CA LYS A 327 -14.15 1.88 -3.04
C LYS A 327 -15.32 2.85 -3.17
N TYR A 328 -15.21 3.84 -4.05
CA TYR A 328 -16.12 4.97 -4.11
C TYR A 328 -17.06 4.96 -5.31
N THR A 329 -16.64 4.35 -6.42
CA THR A 329 -17.40 4.37 -7.67
C THR A 329 -17.18 3.11 -8.50
N LYS A 330 -18.14 2.78 -9.36
CA LYS A 330 -18.00 1.77 -10.42
C LYS A 330 -17.62 2.36 -11.77
N GLN A 331 -17.65 3.69 -11.91
CA GLN A 331 -17.29 4.37 -13.15
C GLN A 331 -16.35 5.55 -12.90
N VAL A 332 -15.32 5.66 -13.74
CA VAL A 332 -14.41 6.81 -13.76
C VAL A 332 -14.35 7.38 -15.18
N ILE A 333 -14.53 8.70 -15.28
CA ILE A 333 -14.34 9.46 -16.50
C ILE A 333 -12.98 10.16 -16.43
N ILE A 334 -12.05 9.75 -17.27
CA ILE A 334 -10.74 10.40 -17.40
C ILE A 334 -10.90 11.67 -18.21
N CYS A 335 -10.48 12.78 -17.63
CA CYS A 335 -10.54 14.11 -18.21
C CYS A 335 -9.15 14.73 -18.19
N TYR A 336 -8.31 14.26 -19.12
CA TYR A 336 -6.89 14.60 -19.25
C TYR A 336 -6.65 15.51 -20.45
N ASP A 337 -5.48 16.15 -20.48
CA ASP A 337 -5.10 17.02 -21.59
C ASP A 337 -4.99 16.18 -22.88
N SER A 338 -5.28 16.81 -24.02
CA SER A 338 -5.29 16.12 -25.32
C SER A 338 -3.90 15.90 -25.93
N ASP A 339 -2.82 16.26 -25.23
CA ASP A 339 -1.44 16.13 -25.69
C ASP A 339 -0.87 14.70 -25.52
N ASP A 340 0.35 14.45 -26.00
CA ASP A 340 0.97 13.12 -25.96
C ASP A 340 1.20 12.61 -24.52
N ALA A 341 1.47 13.52 -23.58
CA ALA A 341 1.68 13.18 -22.18
C ALA A 341 0.36 12.77 -21.52
N GLY A 342 -0.71 13.55 -21.75
CA GLY A 342 -2.06 13.26 -21.30
C GLY A 342 -2.61 11.96 -21.89
N GLN A 343 -2.37 11.68 -23.17
CA GLN A 343 -2.73 10.39 -23.79
C GLN A 343 -2.00 9.20 -23.16
N THR A 344 -0.72 9.36 -22.85
CA THR A 344 0.08 8.33 -22.16
C THR A 344 -0.45 8.08 -20.75
N ALA A 345 -0.75 9.15 -20.02
CA ALA A 345 -1.34 9.09 -18.68
C ALA A 345 -2.73 8.43 -18.71
N ALA A 346 -3.58 8.77 -19.68
CA ALA A 346 -4.91 8.19 -19.86
C ALA A 346 -4.83 6.70 -20.14
N ASN A 347 -3.92 6.25 -21.01
CA ASN A 347 -3.72 4.82 -21.28
C ASN A 347 -3.32 4.03 -20.03
N LYS A 348 -2.45 4.60 -19.19
CA LYS A 348 -2.08 3.99 -17.90
C LYS A 348 -3.26 3.95 -16.94
N ALA A 349 -4.05 5.03 -16.88
CA ALA A 349 -5.23 5.10 -16.03
C ALA A 349 -6.31 4.10 -16.44
N ILE A 350 -6.62 3.99 -17.74
CA ILE A 350 -7.54 2.97 -18.28
C ILE A 350 -7.12 1.59 -17.81
N ARG A 351 -5.84 1.23 -17.98
CA ARG A 351 -5.35 -0.09 -17.59
C ARG A 351 -5.55 -0.35 -16.09
N LEU A 352 -5.05 0.53 -15.22
CA LEU A 352 -5.05 0.31 -13.78
C LEU A 352 -6.46 0.35 -13.16
N LEU A 353 -7.34 1.22 -13.68
CA LEU A 353 -8.73 1.30 -13.22
C LEU A 353 -9.55 0.09 -13.71
N SER A 354 -9.36 -0.34 -14.96
CA SER A 354 -10.03 -1.55 -15.46
C SER A 354 -9.57 -2.82 -14.75
N GLU A 355 -8.30 -2.91 -14.34
CA GLU A 355 -7.77 -4.03 -13.54
C GLU A 355 -8.50 -4.22 -12.20
N VAL A 356 -9.03 -3.14 -11.62
CA VAL A 356 -9.82 -3.16 -10.36
C VAL A 356 -11.34 -3.18 -10.61
N GLY A 357 -11.77 -3.42 -11.85
CA GLY A 357 -13.17 -3.61 -12.20
C GLY A 357 -14.00 -2.33 -12.36
N ILE A 358 -13.35 -1.19 -12.60
CA ILE A 358 -14.03 0.10 -12.86
C ILE A 358 -14.35 0.23 -14.36
N ASP A 359 -15.55 0.68 -14.70
CA ASP A 359 -15.90 1.15 -16.05
C ASP A 359 -15.17 2.47 -16.33
N VAL A 360 -14.31 2.49 -17.33
CA VAL A 360 -13.48 3.65 -17.65
C VAL A 360 -13.95 4.29 -18.94
N ARG A 361 -14.34 5.57 -18.84
CA ARG A 361 -14.61 6.43 -19.99
C ARG A 361 -13.50 7.46 -20.14
N VAL A 362 -13.27 7.92 -21.37
CA VAL A 362 -12.35 9.01 -21.66
C VAL A 362 -13.14 10.16 -22.27
N LEU A 363 -13.01 11.34 -21.67
CA LEU A 363 -13.60 12.55 -22.18
C LEU A 363 -12.71 13.17 -23.25
N ARG A 364 -13.31 13.61 -24.36
CA ARG A 364 -12.61 14.41 -25.38
C ARG A 364 -13.23 15.80 -25.43
N LEU A 365 -12.42 16.81 -25.13
CA LEU A 365 -12.85 18.20 -25.15
C LEU A 365 -12.46 18.83 -26.49
N GLU A 366 -13.41 18.95 -27.41
CA GLU A 366 -13.16 19.62 -28.69
C GLU A 366 -13.14 21.14 -28.52
N GLY A 367 -12.10 21.79 -29.06
CA GLY A 367 -12.00 23.25 -29.06
C GLY A 367 -11.59 23.89 -27.73
N ALA A 368 -11.10 23.11 -26.77
CA ALA A 368 -10.47 23.54 -25.52
C ALA A 368 -9.36 22.56 -25.10
N LYS A 369 -8.39 23.00 -24.31
CA LYS A 369 -7.27 22.15 -23.87
C LYS A 369 -7.58 21.37 -22.60
N ASP A 370 -8.24 22.02 -21.66
CA ASP A 370 -8.54 21.51 -20.32
C ASP A 370 -10.02 21.81 -19.94
N PRO A 371 -10.54 21.22 -18.85
CA PRO A 371 -11.92 21.45 -18.41
C PRO A 371 -12.21 22.91 -18.05
N ASP A 372 -11.23 23.60 -17.46
CA ASP A 372 -11.36 25.01 -17.08
C ASP A 372 -11.61 25.90 -18.31
N GLU A 373 -10.83 25.72 -19.37
CA GLU A 373 -11.00 26.41 -20.65
C GLU A 373 -12.33 26.04 -21.31
N TYR A 374 -12.72 24.76 -21.29
CA TYR A 374 -13.97 24.31 -21.90
C TYR A 374 -15.19 24.95 -21.22
N ILE A 375 -15.25 24.90 -19.89
CA ILE A 375 -16.37 25.47 -19.12
C ILE A 375 -16.46 26.98 -19.32
N LYS A 376 -15.33 27.69 -19.37
CA LYS A 376 -15.32 29.14 -19.66
C LYS A 376 -15.86 29.49 -21.04
N LYS A 377 -15.58 28.65 -22.04
CA LYS A 377 -15.95 28.91 -23.43
C LYS A 377 -17.37 28.46 -23.77
N PHE A 378 -17.81 27.34 -23.22
CA PHE A 378 -19.06 26.66 -23.62
C PHE A 378 -20.08 26.51 -22.49
N GLY A 379 -19.68 26.73 -21.23
CA GLY A 379 -20.55 26.63 -20.05
C GLY A 379 -20.65 25.24 -19.43
N ALA A 380 -21.14 25.18 -18.19
CA ALA A 380 -21.29 23.95 -17.40
C ALA A 380 -22.29 22.97 -18.05
N ASP A 381 -23.42 23.45 -18.57
CA ASP A 381 -24.43 22.60 -19.22
C ASP A 381 -23.87 21.89 -20.46
N ALA A 382 -23.01 22.58 -21.22
CA ALA A 382 -22.34 21.97 -22.37
C ALA A 382 -21.35 20.91 -21.92
N PHE A 383 -20.58 21.19 -20.87
CA PHE A 383 -19.66 20.21 -20.29
C PHE A 383 -20.39 18.96 -19.80
N GLY A 384 -21.53 19.11 -19.12
CA GLY A 384 -22.37 17.99 -18.67
C GLY A 384 -22.81 17.07 -19.81
N ARG A 385 -23.23 17.65 -20.95
CA ARG A 385 -23.58 16.86 -22.15
C ARG A 385 -22.38 16.08 -22.73
N VAL A 386 -21.20 16.70 -22.75
CA VAL A 386 -19.98 16.01 -23.24
C VAL A 386 -19.56 14.91 -22.26
N LEU A 387 -19.73 15.14 -20.96
CA LEU A 387 -19.45 14.17 -19.91
C LEU A 387 -20.28 12.89 -20.08
N ASP A 388 -21.55 13.01 -20.45
CA ASP A 388 -22.44 11.88 -20.74
C ASP A 388 -22.09 11.18 -22.06
N ALA A 389 -21.45 11.88 -22.99
CA ALA A 389 -20.99 11.35 -24.27
C ALA A 389 -19.57 10.72 -24.23
N GLY A 390 -18.99 10.54 -23.03
CA GLY A 390 -17.65 9.98 -22.85
C GLY A 390 -17.46 8.64 -23.59
N VAL A 391 -16.34 8.50 -24.31
CA VAL A 391 -16.09 7.30 -25.12
C VAL A 391 -15.49 6.18 -24.27
N THR A 392 -15.71 4.92 -24.67
CA THR A 392 -15.09 3.78 -23.99
C THR A 392 -13.56 3.84 -24.10
N GLY A 393 -12.85 3.17 -23.17
CA GLY A 393 -11.41 2.99 -23.30
C GLY A 393 -10.98 2.30 -24.61
N PHE A 394 -11.83 1.41 -25.16
CA PHE A 394 -11.62 0.79 -26.46
C PHE A 394 -11.72 1.81 -27.60
N ASP A 395 -12.81 2.57 -27.68
CA ASP A 395 -13.03 3.56 -28.75
C ASP A 395 -11.93 4.63 -28.73
N PHE A 396 -11.46 5.03 -27.54
CA PHE A 396 -10.34 5.94 -27.39
C PHE A 396 -9.06 5.40 -28.02
N LYS A 397 -8.66 4.16 -27.66
CA LYS A 397 -7.45 3.51 -28.18
C LYS A 397 -7.56 3.23 -29.69
N LEU A 398 -8.71 2.75 -30.15
CA LEU A 398 -9.00 2.52 -31.57
C LEU A 398 -8.80 3.82 -32.35
N GLY A 399 -9.42 4.91 -31.92
CA GLY A 399 -9.26 6.21 -32.58
C GLY A 399 -7.81 6.70 -32.63
N ASN A 400 -7.01 6.46 -31.58
CA ASN A 400 -5.59 6.86 -31.57
C ASN A 400 -4.73 6.01 -32.51
N ILE A 401 -5.03 4.70 -32.64
CA ILE A 401 -4.36 3.84 -33.62
C ILE A 401 -4.68 4.32 -35.03
N ILE A 402 -5.97 4.52 -35.34
CA ILE A 402 -6.42 4.92 -36.68
C ILE A 402 -5.79 6.24 -37.13
N LYS A 403 -5.61 7.22 -36.23
CA LYS A 403 -4.95 8.51 -36.54
C LYS A 403 -3.50 8.40 -37.02
N LYS A 404 -2.80 7.28 -36.74
CA LYS A 404 -1.40 7.08 -37.17
C LYS A 404 -1.26 6.71 -38.64
N TYR A 405 -2.36 6.33 -39.31
CA TYR A 405 -2.35 5.66 -40.60
C TYR A 405 -3.21 6.39 -41.64
N ASN A 406 -2.79 6.36 -42.90
CA ASN A 406 -3.63 6.82 -44.00
C ASN A 406 -4.46 5.65 -44.55
N LEU A 407 -5.74 5.59 -44.17
CA LEU A 407 -6.63 4.50 -44.58
C LEU A 407 -6.93 4.44 -46.09
N ALA A 408 -6.49 5.41 -46.88
CA ALA A 408 -6.52 5.33 -48.35
C ALA A 408 -5.39 4.45 -48.93
N VAL A 409 -4.38 4.11 -48.13
CA VAL A 409 -3.22 3.31 -48.53
C VAL A 409 -3.36 1.88 -47.99
N SER A 410 -3.40 0.89 -48.88
CA SER A 410 -3.62 -0.51 -48.50
C SER A 410 -2.59 -1.05 -47.49
N GLU A 411 -1.33 -0.63 -47.60
CA GLU A 411 -0.28 -1.05 -46.66
C GLU A 411 -0.52 -0.51 -45.23
N ASP A 412 -1.03 0.71 -45.12
CA ASP A 412 -1.38 1.35 -43.85
C ASP A 412 -2.63 0.71 -43.25
N VAL A 413 -3.61 0.31 -44.07
CA VAL A 413 -4.77 -0.47 -43.61
C VAL A 413 -4.32 -1.81 -43.02
N ILE A 414 -3.33 -2.49 -43.62
CA ILE A 414 -2.76 -3.74 -43.09
C ILE A 414 -2.08 -3.50 -41.74
N LYS A 415 -1.23 -2.46 -41.64
CA LYS A 415 -0.53 -2.11 -40.40
C LYS A 415 -1.51 -1.72 -39.28
N ALA A 416 -2.49 -0.89 -39.59
CA ALA A 416 -3.56 -0.50 -38.66
C ALA A 416 -4.37 -1.73 -38.21
N SER A 417 -4.74 -2.61 -39.14
CA SER A 417 -5.49 -3.84 -38.82
C SER A 417 -4.71 -4.76 -37.87
N ALA A 418 -3.39 -4.85 -38.03
CA ALA A 418 -2.54 -5.62 -37.12
C ALA A 418 -2.50 -5.02 -35.70
N GLU A 419 -2.30 -3.71 -35.57
CA GLU A 419 -2.27 -3.03 -34.25
C GLU A 419 -3.65 -3.07 -33.56
N VAL A 420 -4.74 -2.87 -34.31
CA VAL A 420 -6.11 -2.99 -33.78
C VAL A 420 -6.42 -4.43 -33.37
N SER A 421 -5.99 -5.43 -34.15
CA SER A 421 -6.18 -6.84 -33.78
C SER A 421 -5.48 -7.20 -32.47
N GLN A 422 -4.29 -6.62 -32.22
CA GLN A 422 -3.60 -6.76 -30.93
C GLN A 422 -4.41 -6.13 -29.80
N LEU A 423 -4.92 -4.91 -29.98
CA LEU A 423 -5.77 -4.23 -28.98
C LEU A 423 -6.99 -5.09 -28.60
N ILE A 424 -7.71 -5.61 -29.60
CA ILE A 424 -8.93 -6.40 -29.40
C ILE A 424 -8.63 -7.73 -28.70
N ALA A 425 -7.48 -8.36 -28.99
CA ALA A 425 -7.12 -9.68 -28.48
C ALA A 425 -7.01 -9.76 -26.94
N TYR A 426 -6.79 -8.63 -26.26
CA TYR A 426 -6.78 -8.55 -24.78
C TYR A 426 -8.18 -8.51 -24.14
N THR A 427 -9.25 -8.47 -24.94
CA THR A 427 -10.64 -8.43 -24.44
C THR A 427 -11.10 -9.83 -24.03
N ASN A 428 -11.35 -10.02 -22.74
CA ASN A 428 -11.73 -11.32 -22.17
C ASN A 428 -13.12 -11.77 -22.60
N SER A 429 -14.11 -10.88 -22.56
CA SER A 429 -15.49 -11.18 -22.96
C SER A 429 -15.59 -11.45 -24.47
N GLU A 430 -16.18 -12.58 -24.84
CA GLU A 430 -16.38 -12.95 -26.25
C GLU A 430 -17.34 -12.01 -26.96
N VAL A 431 -18.45 -11.65 -26.30
CA VAL A 431 -19.44 -10.71 -26.83
C VAL A 431 -18.82 -9.33 -27.03
N GLU A 432 -18.09 -8.83 -26.03
CA GLU A 432 -17.41 -7.53 -26.13
C GLU A 432 -16.37 -7.54 -27.24
N ARG A 433 -15.61 -8.63 -27.38
CA ARG A 433 -14.63 -8.81 -28.46
C ARG A 433 -15.30 -8.77 -29.82
N GLU A 434 -16.43 -9.45 -30.00
CA GLU A 434 -17.17 -9.43 -31.27
C GLU A 434 -17.65 -8.02 -31.62
N LEU A 435 -18.20 -7.29 -30.65
CA LEU A 435 -18.62 -5.90 -30.83
C LEU A 435 -17.44 -4.99 -31.20
N CYS A 436 -16.29 -5.17 -30.55
CA CYS A 436 -15.06 -4.45 -30.88
C CYS A 436 -14.56 -4.76 -32.30
N ILE A 437 -14.64 -6.02 -32.75
CA ILE A 437 -14.30 -6.40 -34.14
C ILE A 437 -15.25 -5.71 -35.11
N ARG A 438 -16.57 -5.77 -34.89
CA ARG A 438 -17.56 -5.11 -35.76
C ARG A 438 -17.26 -3.63 -35.93
N LYS A 439 -17.05 -2.92 -34.81
CA LYS A 439 -16.65 -1.50 -34.83
C LYS A 439 -15.35 -1.25 -35.61
N ALA A 440 -14.32 -2.06 -35.39
CA ALA A 440 -13.03 -1.89 -36.06
C ALA A 440 -13.13 -2.10 -37.58
N VAL A 441 -13.86 -3.12 -38.03
CA VAL A 441 -14.02 -3.39 -39.46
C VAL A 441 -14.88 -2.36 -40.17
N ASP A 442 -15.85 -1.76 -39.49
CA ASP A 442 -16.64 -0.65 -40.03
C ASP A 442 -15.77 0.57 -40.36
N ILE A 443 -14.70 0.80 -39.60
CA ILE A 443 -13.74 1.89 -39.84
C ILE A 443 -12.69 1.49 -40.89
N LEU A 444 -12.06 0.32 -40.72
CA LEU A 444 -10.95 -0.15 -41.56
C LEU A 444 -11.39 -0.67 -42.92
N LYS A 445 -12.69 -0.94 -43.10
CA LYS A 445 -13.29 -1.50 -44.33
C LYS A 445 -12.68 -2.85 -44.74
N VAL A 446 -12.31 -3.66 -43.76
CA VAL A 446 -11.79 -5.03 -43.97
C VAL A 446 -12.88 -6.08 -43.70
N PRO A 447 -12.80 -7.29 -44.28
CA PRO A 447 -13.78 -8.33 -43.98
C PRO A 447 -13.76 -8.75 -42.50
N PHE A 448 -14.95 -8.86 -41.90
CA PHE A 448 -15.12 -9.27 -40.49
C PHE A 448 -14.38 -10.57 -40.16
N GLU A 449 -14.55 -11.59 -41.00
CA GLU A 449 -13.91 -12.90 -40.78
C GLU A 449 -12.38 -12.84 -40.87
N ALA A 450 -11.82 -11.96 -41.71
CA ALA A 450 -10.37 -11.79 -41.80
C ALA A 450 -9.81 -11.24 -40.48
N MET A 451 -10.41 -10.17 -39.96
CA MET A 451 -9.98 -9.57 -38.70
C MET A 451 -10.25 -10.49 -37.50
N LYS A 452 -11.40 -11.19 -37.47
CA LYS A 452 -11.69 -12.20 -36.44
C LYS A 452 -10.63 -13.29 -36.39
N ASN A 453 -10.19 -13.78 -37.55
CA ASN A 453 -9.12 -14.77 -37.64
C ASN A 453 -7.78 -14.26 -37.11
N ASP A 454 -7.43 -13.00 -37.40
CA ASP A 454 -6.22 -12.36 -36.87
C ASP A 454 -6.28 -12.18 -35.36
N VAL A 455 -7.40 -11.68 -34.84
CA VAL A 455 -7.65 -11.55 -33.40
C VAL A 455 -7.55 -12.89 -32.69
N GLU A 456 -8.21 -13.93 -33.20
CA GLU A 456 -8.17 -15.28 -32.60
C GLU A 456 -6.80 -15.95 -32.75
N ARG A 457 -6.02 -15.63 -33.80
CA ARG A 457 -4.63 -16.07 -33.94
C ARG A 457 -3.75 -15.42 -32.85
N ILE A 458 -3.83 -14.11 -32.69
CA ILE A 458 -3.09 -13.36 -31.64
C ILE A 458 -3.52 -13.84 -30.26
N ARG A 459 -4.82 -13.97 -30.02
CA ARG A 459 -5.38 -14.46 -28.74
C ARG A 459 -4.95 -15.88 -28.43
N ARG A 460 -4.89 -16.79 -29.42
CA ARG A 460 -4.31 -18.12 -29.22
C ARG A 460 -2.83 -18.05 -28.86
N GLY A 461 -2.08 -17.12 -29.45
CA GLY A 461 -0.70 -16.80 -29.06
C GLY A 461 -0.62 -16.32 -27.61
N LEU A 462 -1.40 -15.30 -27.25
CA LEU A 462 -1.48 -14.74 -25.90
C LEU A 462 -1.93 -15.78 -24.88
N LEU A 463 -2.94 -16.60 -25.19
CA LEU A 463 -3.39 -17.69 -24.32
C LEU A 463 -2.40 -18.82 -24.23
N ARG A 464 -1.61 -19.10 -25.27
CA ARG A 464 -0.50 -20.07 -25.20
C ARG A 464 0.65 -19.51 -24.39
N GLU A 465 0.99 -18.24 -24.52
CA GLU A 465 1.97 -17.57 -23.67
C GLU A 465 1.45 -17.43 -22.25
N MET A 466 0.18 -17.14 -22.03
CA MET A 466 -0.44 -17.10 -20.70
C MET A 466 -0.55 -18.49 -20.12
N LYS A 467 -0.85 -19.54 -20.91
CA LYS A 467 -0.81 -20.94 -20.46
C LYS A 467 0.61 -21.44 -20.29
N LYS A 468 1.59 -20.93 -21.04
CA LYS A 468 3.00 -21.24 -20.87
C LYS A 468 3.51 -20.53 -19.63
N LYS A 469 3.22 -19.24 -19.44
CA LYS A 469 3.44 -18.49 -18.21
C LYS A 469 2.62 -19.00 -17.04
N GLN A 470 1.44 -19.59 -17.24
CA GLN A 470 0.61 -20.24 -16.22
C GLN A 470 0.98 -21.71 -16.05
N SER A 471 1.71 -22.36 -16.96
CA SER A 471 2.23 -23.72 -16.82
C SER A 471 3.64 -23.67 -16.25
N GLU A 472 4.42 -22.65 -16.58
CA GLU A 472 5.62 -22.20 -15.89
C GLU A 472 5.18 -21.69 -14.51
N ALA A 473 4.15 -20.83 -14.43
CA ALA A 473 3.58 -20.41 -13.15
C ALA A 473 2.76 -21.50 -12.44
N ALA A 474 2.29 -22.59 -13.07
CA ALA A 474 1.63 -23.73 -12.40
C ALA A 474 2.58 -24.87 -12.05
N GLN A 475 3.66 -25.03 -12.81
CA GLN A 475 4.83 -25.77 -12.34
C GLN A 475 5.51 -24.99 -11.19
N MET A 476 5.34 -23.65 -11.13
CA MET A 476 5.67 -22.81 -9.97
C MET A 476 4.51 -22.65 -8.94
N SER A 477 3.24 -22.91 -9.27
CA SER A 477 2.08 -22.72 -8.36
C SER A 477 1.50 -24.03 -7.82
N VAL A 478 2.02 -25.18 -8.25
CA VAL A 478 1.93 -26.42 -7.46
C VAL A 478 2.94 -26.41 -6.30
N LYS A 479 3.87 -25.44 -6.26
CA LYS A 479 4.82 -25.22 -5.15
C LYS A 479 5.26 -23.75 -5.04
N ASN A 480 4.46 -22.93 -4.34
CA ASN A 480 4.88 -21.70 -3.64
C ASN A 480 5.72 -20.68 -4.45
N LEU A 481 5.13 -19.87 -5.33
CA LEU A 481 5.88 -18.81 -6.04
C LEU A 481 5.05 -17.65 -6.61
N ASP A 482 4.20 -17.04 -5.78
CA ASP A 482 4.07 -15.56 -5.75
C ASP A 482 3.67 -15.17 -4.32
N ASP A 483 4.44 -15.67 -3.35
CA ASP A 483 4.30 -15.28 -1.96
C ASP A 483 4.93 -13.89 -1.80
N ARG A 484 4.13 -12.84 -2.02
CA ARG A 484 4.52 -11.44 -1.84
C ARG A 484 4.90 -11.12 -0.40
N VAL A 485 4.51 -11.99 0.54
CA VAL A 485 4.85 -11.89 1.96
C VAL A 485 6.16 -12.63 2.25
N ASN A 486 6.33 -13.85 1.73
CA ASN A 486 7.54 -14.65 1.85
C ASN A 486 8.21 -14.88 0.48
N THR A 487 8.83 -13.83 -0.06
CA THR A 487 9.45 -13.86 -1.40
C THR A 487 10.56 -14.91 -1.52
N ASP A 488 11.22 -15.23 -0.41
CA ASP A 488 12.33 -16.19 -0.34
C ASP A 488 11.87 -17.66 -0.28
N ALA A 489 10.59 -17.91 0.04
CA ALA A 489 10.03 -19.27 0.10
C ALA A 489 10.24 -20.04 -1.21
N SER A 490 10.25 -19.30 -2.32
CA SER A 490 10.52 -19.77 -3.67
C SER A 490 11.88 -20.42 -3.86
N ARG A 491 12.92 -19.82 -3.27
CA ARG A 491 14.31 -20.25 -3.36
C ARG A 491 14.61 -21.35 -2.34
N ASN A 492 13.84 -21.39 -1.26
CA ASN A 492 14.05 -22.29 -0.13
C ASN A 492 12.83 -23.18 0.16
N VAL A 493 12.26 -23.84 -0.86
CA VAL A 493 10.95 -24.52 -0.76
C VAL A 493 10.84 -25.53 0.38
N ARG A 494 11.88 -26.34 0.62
CA ARG A 494 11.89 -27.34 1.70
C ARG A 494 12.04 -26.68 3.07
N GLY A 495 12.95 -25.71 3.19
CA GLY A 495 13.14 -24.97 4.43
C GLY A 495 11.90 -24.14 4.80
N SER A 496 11.31 -23.42 3.85
CA SER A 496 10.07 -22.65 4.05
C SER A 496 8.90 -23.52 4.54
N ARG A 497 8.76 -24.76 4.06
CA ARG A 497 7.75 -25.70 4.60
C ARG A 497 8.03 -26.12 6.04
N ALA A 498 9.29 -26.30 6.38
CA ALA A 498 9.71 -26.59 7.75
C ALA A 498 9.46 -25.37 8.66
N GLU A 499 9.74 -24.15 8.19
CA GLU A 499 9.44 -22.89 8.89
C GLU A 499 7.94 -22.76 9.16
N GLU A 500 7.07 -22.92 8.17
CA GLU A 500 5.62 -22.79 8.37
C GLU A 500 5.08 -23.83 9.36
N THR A 501 5.59 -25.06 9.29
CA THR A 501 5.22 -26.10 10.24
C THR A 501 5.63 -25.72 11.66
N LEU A 502 6.87 -25.24 11.83
CA LEU A 502 7.44 -24.85 13.10
C LEU A 502 6.73 -23.63 13.71
N LEU A 503 6.55 -22.57 12.93
CA LEU A 503 5.88 -21.33 13.33
C LEU A 503 4.41 -21.58 13.66
N GLY A 504 3.72 -22.40 12.87
CA GLY A 504 2.34 -22.78 13.16
C GLY A 504 2.18 -23.58 14.45
N LEU A 505 3.14 -24.45 14.78
CA LEU A 505 3.16 -25.13 16.07
C LEU A 505 3.43 -24.17 17.23
N MET A 506 4.32 -23.17 17.07
CA MET A 506 4.57 -22.14 18.08
C MET A 506 3.35 -21.20 18.29
N LEU A 507 2.56 -20.96 17.25
CA LEU A 507 1.32 -20.18 17.34
C LEU A 507 0.22 -20.92 18.11
N ILE A 508 0.21 -22.25 18.06
CA ILE A 508 -0.84 -23.08 18.68
C ILE A 508 -0.47 -23.51 20.10
N PHE A 509 0.81 -23.84 20.35
CA PHE A 509 1.26 -24.45 21.60
C PHE A 509 2.26 -23.57 22.35
N ASP A 510 1.82 -23.11 23.53
CA ASP A 510 2.63 -22.29 24.43
C ASP A 510 3.93 -22.97 24.86
N GLU A 511 3.89 -24.29 25.12
CA GLU A 511 5.08 -25.08 25.47
C GLU A 511 6.18 -24.96 24.41
N PHE A 512 5.83 -25.14 23.13
CA PHE A 512 6.78 -25.10 22.02
C PHE A 512 7.33 -23.70 21.78
N ARG A 513 6.47 -22.68 21.91
CA ARG A 513 6.88 -21.28 21.82
C ARG A 513 7.82 -20.90 22.96
N HIS A 514 7.50 -21.29 24.19
CA HIS A 514 8.31 -21.02 25.37
C HIS A 514 9.67 -21.73 25.32
N GLU A 515 9.71 -23.00 24.91
CA GLU A 515 10.97 -23.73 24.72
C GLU A 515 11.87 -23.12 23.64
N ALA A 516 11.28 -22.64 22.54
CA ALA A 516 12.00 -21.93 21.50
C ALA A 516 12.55 -20.58 22.01
N ALA A 517 11.71 -19.78 22.67
CA ALA A 517 12.08 -18.46 23.18
C ALA A 517 13.18 -18.51 24.25
N THR A 518 13.14 -19.52 25.13
CA THR A 518 14.15 -19.73 26.19
C THR A 518 15.43 -20.43 25.69
N GLY A 519 15.51 -20.79 24.41
CA GLY A 519 16.67 -21.45 23.81
C GLY A 519 16.88 -22.93 24.20
N LYS A 520 15.94 -23.54 24.93
CA LYS A 520 16.05 -24.93 25.44
C LYS A 520 16.22 -25.98 24.35
N ILE A 521 15.71 -25.70 23.15
CA ILE A 521 15.74 -26.60 21.99
C ILE A 521 16.85 -26.25 20.98
N GLY A 522 17.68 -25.25 21.30
CA GLY A 522 18.78 -24.80 20.46
C GLY A 522 18.37 -24.26 19.09
N LEU A 523 17.15 -23.73 18.97
CA LEU A 523 16.63 -23.08 17.77
C LEU A 523 16.88 -21.57 17.86
N SER A 524 17.35 -20.96 16.78
CA SER A 524 17.61 -19.52 16.68
C SER A 524 17.06 -18.94 15.39
N SER A 525 16.95 -17.62 15.32
CA SER A 525 16.47 -16.93 14.12
C SER A 525 17.42 -17.08 12.92
N GLU A 526 18.69 -17.43 13.16
CA GLU A 526 19.65 -17.74 12.11
C GLU A 526 19.41 -19.09 11.41
N ASP A 527 18.64 -19.98 12.04
CA ASP A 527 18.26 -21.26 11.44
C ASP A 527 17.21 -21.08 10.31
N PHE A 528 16.48 -19.96 10.31
CA PHE A 528 15.50 -19.64 9.27
C PHE A 528 16.20 -19.27 7.95
N VAL A 529 15.62 -19.74 6.86
CA VAL A 529 16.08 -19.57 5.47
C VAL A 529 15.28 -18.51 4.72
N THR A 530 14.15 -18.05 5.27
CA THR A 530 13.38 -16.92 4.71
C THR A 530 13.38 -15.71 5.65
N ALA A 531 13.42 -14.51 5.07
CA ALA A 531 13.36 -13.27 5.86
C ALA A 531 12.04 -13.13 6.63
N PHE A 532 10.93 -13.58 6.04
CA PHE A 532 9.62 -13.59 6.69
C PHE A 532 9.60 -14.56 7.87
N GLY A 533 10.04 -15.81 7.68
CA GLY A 533 10.08 -16.81 8.75
C GLY A 533 10.94 -16.37 9.93
N LYS A 534 12.10 -15.75 9.64
CA LYS A 534 12.99 -15.16 10.64
C LYS A 534 12.28 -14.08 11.48
N ARG A 535 11.65 -13.10 10.81
CA ARG A 535 10.90 -12.03 11.49
C ARG A 535 9.77 -12.57 12.36
N VAL A 536 9.00 -13.56 11.87
CA VAL A 536 7.90 -14.16 12.64
C VAL A 536 8.46 -14.87 13.87
N PHE A 537 9.54 -15.64 13.73
CA PHE A 537 10.20 -16.29 14.87
C PHE A 537 10.67 -15.28 15.92
N ASP A 538 11.39 -14.24 15.50
CA ASP A 538 11.91 -13.20 16.40
C ASP A 538 10.76 -12.52 17.16
N SER A 539 9.67 -12.18 16.45
CA SER A 539 8.48 -11.57 17.05
C SER A 539 7.81 -12.49 18.07
N LEU A 540 7.61 -13.78 17.74
CA LEU A 540 7.03 -14.77 18.67
C LEU A 540 7.88 -14.93 19.94
N CYS A 541 9.19 -15.04 19.80
CA CYS A 541 10.11 -15.18 20.94
C CYS A 541 10.14 -13.93 21.81
N ARG A 542 10.19 -12.74 21.19
CA ARG A 542 10.16 -11.46 21.90
C ARG A 542 8.87 -11.29 22.70
N LEU A 543 7.71 -11.57 22.08
CA LEU A 543 6.41 -11.46 22.75
C LEU A 543 6.21 -12.52 23.85
N GLU A 544 6.83 -13.70 23.73
CA GLU A 544 6.78 -14.74 24.76
C GLU A 544 7.61 -14.40 26.00
N LEU A 545 8.74 -13.70 25.82
CA LEU A 545 9.62 -13.28 26.92
C LEU A 545 9.23 -11.92 27.52
N ASP A 546 8.28 -11.21 26.91
CA ASP A 546 7.77 -9.94 27.43
C ASP A 546 7.10 -10.12 28.80
N GLU A 547 7.29 -9.17 29.70
CA GLU A 547 6.72 -9.21 31.06
C GLU A 547 5.18 -9.27 31.05
N GLN A 548 4.54 -8.75 29.99
CA GLN A 548 3.10 -8.78 29.81
C GLN A 548 2.61 -10.11 29.20
N GLY A 549 3.52 -10.99 28.76
CA GLY A 549 3.25 -12.30 28.15
C GLY A 549 2.76 -12.24 26.70
N PHE A 550 2.67 -13.41 26.06
CA PHE A 550 2.28 -13.51 24.64
C PHE A 550 0.81 -13.11 24.39
N SER A 551 0.59 -12.29 23.36
CA SER A 551 -0.71 -12.04 22.74
C SER A 551 -0.54 -11.93 21.23
N LYS A 552 -1.33 -12.71 20.48
CA LYS A 552 -1.25 -12.76 19.01
C LYS A 552 -1.56 -11.42 18.36
N SER A 553 -2.48 -10.64 18.94
CA SER A 553 -2.86 -9.34 18.39
C SER A 553 -1.70 -8.34 18.38
N LEU A 554 -0.71 -8.50 19.27
CA LEU A 554 0.49 -7.66 19.30
C LEU A 554 1.41 -7.87 18.09
N LEU A 555 1.21 -8.93 17.30
CA LEU A 555 1.94 -9.13 16.04
C LEU A 555 1.68 -7.99 15.05
N GLY A 556 0.57 -7.26 15.16
CA GLY A 556 0.30 -6.10 14.29
C GLY A 556 1.26 -4.93 14.49
N LEU A 557 2.10 -4.94 15.53
CA LEU A 557 3.21 -4.00 15.70
C LEU A 557 4.35 -4.24 14.68
N ASP A 558 4.55 -5.50 14.29
CA ASP A 558 5.69 -5.92 13.45
C ASP A 558 5.28 -6.27 12.01
N PHE A 559 4.00 -6.51 11.78
CA PHE A 559 3.48 -7.09 10.55
C PHE A 559 2.31 -6.28 9.99
N ASN A 560 2.35 -6.05 8.67
CA ASN A 560 1.23 -5.45 7.97
C ASN A 560 0.08 -6.46 7.80
N ALA A 561 -1.07 -6.00 7.30
CA ALA A 561 -2.25 -6.83 7.18
C ALA A 561 -2.06 -8.09 6.32
N ASP A 562 -1.29 -8.02 5.22
CA ASP A 562 -0.98 -9.16 4.34
C ASP A 562 -0.09 -10.19 5.02
N GLU A 563 0.90 -9.73 5.78
CA GLU A 563 1.73 -10.57 6.62
C GLU A 563 0.91 -11.27 7.73
N LEU A 564 0.02 -10.54 8.41
CA LEU A 564 -0.89 -11.10 9.41
C LEU A 564 -1.84 -12.15 8.82
N GLY A 565 -2.32 -11.94 7.59
CA GLY A 565 -3.11 -12.93 6.85
C GLY A 565 -2.31 -14.21 6.57
N ARG A 566 -1.02 -14.10 6.27
CA ARG A 566 -0.13 -15.26 6.09
C ARG A 566 0.06 -16.03 7.40
N ILE A 567 0.26 -15.32 8.51
CA ILE A 567 0.39 -15.90 9.85
C ILE A 567 -0.90 -16.63 10.23
N GLU A 568 -2.07 -16.02 10.01
CA GLU A 568 -3.38 -16.64 10.25
C GLU A 568 -3.54 -17.94 9.47
N ARG A 569 -3.18 -17.93 8.17
CA ARG A 569 -3.23 -19.13 7.33
C ARG A 569 -2.36 -20.26 7.89
N ILE A 570 -1.12 -19.95 8.29
CA ILE A 570 -0.18 -20.93 8.85
C ILE A 570 -0.79 -21.62 10.08
N GLU A 571 -1.37 -20.84 10.98
CA GLU A 571 -2.05 -21.39 12.17
C GLU A 571 -3.27 -22.24 11.78
N LEU A 572 -4.13 -21.74 10.90
CA LEU A 572 -5.37 -22.42 10.48
C LEU A 572 -5.08 -23.76 9.80
N GLU A 573 -4.10 -23.80 8.89
CA GLU A 573 -3.64 -25.03 8.25
C GLU A 573 -3.13 -26.02 9.29
N ARG A 574 -2.36 -25.59 10.29
CA ARG A 574 -1.89 -26.48 11.36
C ARG A 574 -3.01 -26.99 12.26
N ARG A 575 -4.00 -26.16 12.60
CA ARG A 575 -5.18 -26.58 13.38
C ARG A 575 -6.03 -27.62 12.64
N SER A 576 -6.01 -27.62 11.31
CA SER A 576 -6.72 -28.60 10.48
C SER A 576 -6.06 -29.99 10.42
N LEU A 577 -4.81 -30.12 10.91
CA LEU A 577 -4.06 -31.37 10.86
C LEU A 577 -4.21 -32.18 12.15
N ALA A 578 -4.34 -33.49 12.01
CA ALA A 578 -4.48 -34.41 13.15
C ALA A 578 -3.16 -34.61 13.94
N ARG A 579 -2.00 -34.41 13.30
CA ARG A 579 -0.68 -34.65 13.91
C ARG A 579 0.07 -33.35 14.17
N ASN A 580 0.04 -32.91 15.42
CA ASN A 580 0.67 -31.69 15.95
C ASN A 580 1.60 -31.98 17.14
N ASP A 581 2.09 -33.22 17.24
CA ASP A 581 2.87 -33.70 18.38
C ASP A 581 4.31 -33.13 18.43
N ARG A 582 4.97 -33.39 19.57
CA ARG A 582 6.36 -33.00 19.82
C ARG A 582 7.34 -33.60 18.80
N GLU A 583 7.02 -34.75 18.23
CA GLU A 583 7.85 -35.41 17.22
C GLU A 583 7.86 -34.59 15.91
N VAL A 584 6.71 -34.08 15.47
CA VAL A 584 6.59 -33.17 14.33
C VAL A 584 7.34 -31.86 14.59
N PHE A 585 7.25 -31.32 15.81
CA PHE A 585 7.97 -30.11 16.20
C PHE A 585 9.50 -30.29 16.07
N LEU A 586 10.05 -31.33 16.69
CA LEU A 586 11.49 -31.62 16.63
C LEU A 586 11.97 -31.99 15.22
N ALA A 587 11.17 -32.74 14.45
CA ALA A 587 11.47 -33.09 13.07
C ALA A 587 11.55 -31.84 12.17
N SER A 588 10.69 -30.84 12.41
CA SER A 588 10.69 -29.58 11.66
C SER A 588 11.95 -28.75 11.94
N ILE A 589 12.43 -28.73 13.19
CA ILE A 589 13.69 -28.08 13.57
C ILE A 589 14.89 -28.77 12.87
N ALA A 590 14.93 -30.11 12.91
CA ALA A 590 16.00 -30.86 12.26
C ALA A 590 16.02 -30.64 10.74
N ALA A 591 14.84 -30.59 10.10
CA ALA A 591 14.70 -30.29 8.68
C ALA A 591 15.19 -28.86 8.35
N LEU A 592 14.81 -27.87 9.17
CA LEU A 592 15.20 -26.47 8.98
C LEU A 592 16.73 -26.29 9.03
N LYS A 593 17.38 -26.84 10.06
CA LYS A 593 18.84 -26.78 10.22
C LYS A 593 19.59 -27.47 9.07
N LYS A 594 19.07 -28.59 8.57
CA LYS A 594 19.65 -29.30 7.43
C LYS A 594 19.58 -28.46 6.15
N GLU A 595 18.45 -27.82 5.88
CA GLU A 595 18.29 -26.97 4.69
C GLU A 595 19.18 -25.73 4.79
N LYS A 596 19.32 -25.10 5.96
CA LYS A 596 20.25 -23.98 6.18
C LYS A 596 21.71 -24.35 5.87
N ALA A 597 22.16 -25.52 6.33
CA ALA A 597 23.50 -26.01 6.00
C ALA A 597 23.72 -26.22 4.50
N THR A 598 22.66 -26.61 3.77
CA THR A 598 22.69 -26.81 2.31
C THR A 598 22.77 -25.48 1.57
N VAL A 599 21.98 -24.47 1.98
CA VAL A 599 22.00 -23.11 1.40
C VAL A 599 23.36 -22.43 1.59
N ASN A 600 23.99 -22.63 2.76
CA ASN A 600 25.34 -22.12 3.01
C ASN A 600 26.41 -22.80 2.12
N SER A 601 26.16 -24.02 1.66
CA SER A 601 27.10 -24.76 0.79
C SER A 601 27.00 -24.38 -0.70
N GLU A 602 25.83 -23.94 -1.18
CA GLU A 602 25.65 -23.53 -2.59
C GLU A 602 26.25 -22.13 -2.90
N ASN A 603 26.45 -21.29 -1.87
CA ASN A 603 27.05 -19.95 -2.00
C ASN A 603 28.57 -19.90 -1.74
N ASP A 604 29.21 -21.03 -1.44
CA ASP A 604 30.67 -21.13 -1.25
C ASP A 604 31.28 -22.04 -2.34
N PRO A 605 32.07 -21.50 -3.30
CA PRO A 605 32.71 -22.26 -4.37
C PRO A 605 33.64 -23.39 -3.88
N PHE A 606 33.96 -23.40 -2.58
CA PHE A 606 34.82 -24.38 -1.92
C PHE A 606 34.09 -25.17 -0.83
N ALA A 607 32.76 -25.06 -0.72
CA ALA A 607 31.97 -25.73 0.32
C ALA A 607 32.15 -27.26 0.31
N ASP A 608 32.14 -27.86 -0.87
CA ASP A 608 32.28 -29.30 -1.03
C ASP A 608 33.70 -29.78 -0.62
N LEU A 609 34.70 -28.90 -0.76
CA LEU A 609 36.08 -29.14 -0.32
C LEU A 609 36.22 -29.03 1.20
N ARG A 610 35.56 -28.04 1.82
CA ARG A 610 35.55 -27.85 3.28
C ARG A 610 34.74 -28.92 3.98
N LEU A 611 33.58 -29.31 3.44
CA LEU A 611 32.76 -30.40 3.96
C LEU A 611 33.52 -31.73 3.87
N LYS A 612 34.22 -32.00 2.76
CA LYS A 612 35.13 -33.16 2.66
C LYS A 612 36.29 -33.09 3.64
N GLN A 613 36.85 -31.92 3.91
CA GLN A 613 37.92 -31.74 4.89
C GLN A 613 37.41 -31.93 6.33
N GLU A 614 36.24 -31.40 6.70
CA GLU A 614 35.63 -31.56 8.03
C GLU A 614 35.15 -32.99 8.27
N LEU A 615 34.53 -33.64 7.28
CA LEU A 615 34.13 -35.05 7.38
C LEU A 615 35.36 -35.96 7.47
N ASN A 616 36.44 -35.66 6.73
CA ASN A 616 37.70 -36.40 6.85
C ASN A 616 38.43 -36.12 8.17
N LYS A 617 38.27 -34.93 8.76
CA LYS A 617 38.82 -34.58 10.07
C LYS A 617 38.07 -35.31 11.19
N ARG A 618 36.73 -35.28 11.17
CA ARG A 618 35.87 -36.03 12.11
C ARG A 618 36.02 -37.55 11.96
N ALA A 619 36.21 -38.06 10.75
CA ALA A 619 36.50 -39.48 10.51
C ALA A 619 37.91 -39.92 10.94
N LYS A 620 38.86 -38.99 11.04
CA LYS A 620 40.19 -39.25 11.62
C LYS A 620 40.20 -39.13 13.15
N GLU A 621 39.41 -38.21 13.71
CA GLU A 621 39.22 -38.06 15.17
C GLU A 621 38.48 -39.27 15.77
N ASN A 622 37.47 -39.81 15.08
CA ASN A 622 36.76 -41.05 15.47
C ASN A 622 37.51 -42.35 15.17
N LYS A 623 38.73 -42.29 14.61
CA LYS A 623 39.62 -43.46 14.43
C LYS A 623 40.79 -43.49 15.41
N ASN A 624 40.96 -42.43 16.19
CA ASN A 624 42.00 -42.29 17.22
C ASN A 624 41.41 -42.15 18.65
N THR A 625 40.12 -42.45 18.81
CA THR A 625 39.45 -42.81 20.06
C THR A 625 38.77 -44.15 19.84
#